data_AF-A0A9D9GH56-F1
#
_entry.id   AF-A0A9D9GH56-F1
#
_cell.length_a   1.000
_cell.length_b   1.000
_cell.length_c   1.000
_cell.angle_alpha   90.00
_cell.angle_beta   90.00
_cell.angle_gamma   90.00
#
_symmetry.space_group_name_H-M   'P 1'
#
loop_
_entity.id
_entity.type
_entity.pdbx_description
1 polymer ?
#
loop_
_entity_poly.entity_id
_entity_poly.type
_entity_poly.pdbx_seq_one_letter_code
_entity_poly.pdbx_strand_id
1 'polypeptide(L)'
;GGVWEGKQLISKEWIEQMSARQADGGDYGYGFQTWQCAYPSAVRADGALGQYVIVVPEKNVVIVLTEASFTNGKPQRGLIWNKFLPALSDEPLPASADYDLLKKKVSSYQLELPVGKQTNDALLRKVAGKKISVPANRYGWKEIYLAQSFVGMMMTIVKEDGTRYTQPLGYNKWLREKIAGLPPYSINPIDWHVGLEGPFYASGAYGWEKNRFNVNIHYVNWVSSLYMSWDLSKVKKGKVTLTISNNYLKNKVETFDCTIE
;
A
#
# COMPACT_ATOMS: atom_id res chain seq x y z
N GLY A 1 -18.42 18.51 -19.66
CA GLY A 1 -19.66 18.02 -20.31
C GLY A 1 -19.46 16.71 -21.05
N GLY A 2 -18.80 15.71 -20.42
CA GLY A 2 -18.84 14.32 -20.88
C GLY A 2 -18.03 13.99 -22.15
N VAL A 3 -17.20 14.91 -22.63
CA VAL A 3 -16.27 14.72 -23.75
C VAL A 3 -14.90 14.41 -23.20
N TRP A 4 -14.27 13.35 -23.71
CA TRP A 4 -12.88 12.98 -23.44
C TRP A 4 -12.15 12.80 -24.77
N GLU A 5 -11.01 13.48 -24.94
CA GLU A 5 -10.18 13.42 -26.16
C GLU A 5 -10.99 13.60 -27.47
N GLY A 6 -11.94 14.54 -27.46
CA GLY A 6 -12.79 14.84 -28.62
C GLY A 6 -13.95 13.86 -28.85
N LYS A 7 -14.07 12.79 -28.05
CA LYS A 7 -15.18 11.82 -28.12
C LYS A 7 -16.20 12.07 -27.00
N GLN A 8 -17.48 12.16 -27.36
CA GLN A 8 -18.57 12.18 -26.37
C GLN A 8 -18.72 10.78 -25.75
N LEU A 9 -18.44 10.66 -24.46
CA LEU A 9 -18.61 9.41 -23.70
C LEU A 9 -19.95 9.36 -22.95
N ILE A 10 -20.38 10.49 -22.42
CA ILE A 10 -21.60 10.66 -21.61
C ILE A 10 -22.27 11.95 -22.08
N SER A 11 -23.59 12.00 -22.29
CA SER A 11 -24.25 13.22 -22.79
C SER A 11 -24.04 14.42 -21.86
N LYS A 12 -24.06 15.63 -22.43
CA LYS A 12 -23.94 16.87 -21.65
C LYS A 12 -25.06 16.99 -20.63
N GLU A 13 -26.27 16.63 -21.02
CA GLU A 13 -27.48 16.65 -20.20
C GLU A 13 -27.34 15.72 -18.99
N TRP A 14 -26.70 14.55 -19.17
CA TRP A 14 -26.44 13.64 -18.04
C TRP A 14 -25.44 14.25 -17.05
N ILE A 15 -24.40 14.94 -17.54
CA ILE A 15 -23.44 15.64 -16.67
C ILE A 15 -24.13 16.77 -15.89
N GLU A 16 -25.04 17.51 -16.53
CA GLU A 16 -25.82 18.55 -15.87
C GLU A 16 -26.73 17.95 -14.78
N GLN A 17 -27.44 16.86 -15.09
CA GLN A 17 -28.31 16.17 -14.12
C GLN A 17 -27.53 15.57 -12.95
N MET A 18 -26.41 14.87 -13.22
CA MET A 18 -25.60 14.27 -12.16
C MET A 18 -24.94 15.31 -11.25
N SER A 19 -24.76 16.54 -11.73
CA SER A 19 -24.18 17.64 -10.95
C SER A 19 -25.24 18.46 -10.18
N ALA A 20 -26.51 18.25 -10.48
CA ALA A 20 -27.65 18.91 -9.84
C ALA A 20 -28.24 18.08 -8.69
N ARG A 21 -29.00 18.74 -7.81
CA ARG A 21 -29.73 18.06 -6.73
C ARG A 21 -30.93 17.34 -7.34
N GLN A 22 -30.86 16.01 -7.41
CA GLN A 22 -31.96 15.12 -7.81
C GLN A 22 -32.69 14.57 -6.58
N ALA A 23 -31.99 14.47 -5.45
CA ALA A 23 -32.53 13.99 -4.18
C ALA A 23 -31.77 14.60 -3.00
N ASP A 24 -32.28 14.37 -1.78
CA ASP A 24 -31.61 14.75 -0.55
C ASP A 24 -30.57 13.69 -0.17
N GLY A 25 -29.32 14.11 0.05
CA GLY A 25 -28.18 13.25 0.38
C GLY A 25 -27.67 13.44 1.80
N GLY A 26 -28.54 13.80 2.74
CA GLY A 26 -28.18 14.23 4.09
C GLY A 26 -27.89 15.74 4.14
N ASP A 27 -26.69 16.12 4.57
CA ASP A 27 -26.28 17.53 4.69
C ASP A 27 -26.22 18.27 3.34
N TYR A 28 -26.17 17.54 2.22
CA TYR A 28 -26.02 18.08 0.86
C TYR A 28 -26.96 17.39 -0.13
N GLY A 29 -27.18 18.02 -1.29
CA GLY A 29 -27.92 17.41 -2.39
C GLY A 29 -27.15 16.23 -3.00
N TYR A 30 -27.90 15.32 -3.61
CA TYR A 30 -27.38 14.15 -4.31
C TYR A 30 -27.85 14.13 -5.76
N GLY A 31 -26.95 13.80 -6.69
CA GLY A 31 -27.20 13.69 -8.13
C GLY A 31 -26.59 12.41 -8.69
N PHE A 32 -27.42 11.40 -8.93
CA PHE A 32 -27.06 10.07 -9.45
C PHE A 32 -25.97 9.31 -8.69
N GLN A 33 -24.70 9.67 -8.83
CA GLN A 33 -23.54 9.03 -8.17
C GLN A 33 -22.60 10.09 -7.59
N THR A 34 -23.09 11.32 -7.41
CA THR A 34 -22.33 12.43 -6.85
C THR A 34 -23.10 13.12 -5.73
N TRP A 35 -22.35 13.69 -4.80
CA TRP A 35 -22.83 14.55 -3.74
C TRP A 35 -22.43 15.99 -4.03
N GLN A 36 -23.35 16.93 -3.79
CA GLN A 36 -23.01 18.34 -3.77
C GLN A 36 -22.08 18.66 -2.59
N CYS A 37 -21.27 19.70 -2.75
CA CYS A 37 -20.33 20.15 -1.73
C CYS A 37 -20.83 21.42 -1.04
N ALA A 38 -20.17 21.78 0.07
CA ALA A 38 -20.37 23.07 0.71
C ALA A 38 -19.91 24.24 -0.15
N TYR A 39 -18.91 24.01 -1.02
CA TYR A 39 -18.47 24.99 -2.00
C TYR A 39 -19.47 25.04 -3.17
N PRO A 40 -19.98 26.23 -3.56
CA PRO A 40 -20.92 26.37 -4.65
C PRO A 40 -20.41 25.74 -5.95
N SER A 41 -21.31 25.14 -6.75
CA SER A 41 -21.01 24.42 -8.00
C SER A 41 -20.15 23.15 -7.90
N ALA A 42 -19.49 22.91 -6.76
CA ALA A 42 -18.64 21.75 -6.60
C ALA A 42 -19.46 20.49 -6.29
N VAL A 43 -19.08 19.38 -6.93
CA VAL A 43 -19.65 18.05 -6.72
C VAL A 43 -18.54 17.06 -6.45
N ARG A 44 -18.86 15.96 -5.77
CA ARG A 44 -17.89 14.93 -5.45
C ARG A 44 -18.46 13.53 -5.56
N ALA A 45 -17.60 12.58 -5.87
CA ALA A 45 -17.85 11.16 -5.64
C ALA A 45 -17.08 10.72 -4.39
N ASP A 46 -17.76 10.05 -3.47
CA ASP A 46 -17.22 9.58 -2.21
C ASP A 46 -16.98 8.06 -2.28
N GLY A 47 -15.76 7.63 -1.97
CA GLY A 47 -15.39 6.24 -1.76
C GLY A 47 -15.07 5.97 -0.29
N ALA A 48 -15.17 4.69 0.09
CA ALA A 48 -14.88 4.25 1.46
C ALA A 48 -13.48 4.69 1.93
N LEU A 49 -13.36 5.00 3.21
CA LEU A 49 -12.10 5.39 3.86
C LEU A 49 -11.47 6.71 3.36
N GLY A 50 -12.30 7.61 2.84
CA GLY A 50 -11.88 8.97 2.47
C GLY A 50 -11.34 9.10 1.05
N GLN A 51 -11.86 8.30 0.10
CA GLN A 51 -11.55 8.53 -1.31
C GLN A 51 -12.49 9.61 -1.84
N TYR A 52 -11.96 10.63 -2.49
CA TYR A 52 -12.77 11.69 -3.08
C TYR A 52 -12.29 12.01 -4.49
N VAL A 53 -13.24 12.11 -5.42
CA VAL A 53 -13.06 12.85 -6.67
C VAL A 53 -13.95 14.07 -6.59
N ILE A 54 -13.36 15.25 -6.51
CA ILE A 54 -14.07 16.52 -6.35
C ILE A 54 -13.88 17.32 -7.63
N VAL A 55 -14.98 17.74 -8.24
CA VAL A 55 -14.98 18.58 -9.44
C VAL A 55 -15.46 19.98 -9.04
N VAL A 56 -14.70 21.00 -9.41
CA VAL A 56 -15.03 22.41 -9.18
C VAL A 56 -15.09 23.12 -10.54
N PRO A 57 -16.26 23.11 -11.21
CA PRO A 57 -16.38 23.62 -12.58
C PRO A 57 -15.98 25.09 -12.73
N GLU A 58 -16.37 25.94 -11.77
CA GLU A 58 -16.03 27.38 -11.79
C GLU A 58 -14.52 27.63 -11.85
N LYS A 59 -13.73 26.77 -11.20
CA LYS A 59 -12.26 26.88 -11.17
C LYS A 59 -11.58 26.03 -12.24
N ASN A 60 -12.33 25.26 -13.03
CA ASN A 60 -11.80 24.27 -13.96
C ASN A 60 -10.78 23.31 -13.30
N VAL A 61 -11.08 22.84 -12.08
CA VAL A 61 -10.19 21.94 -11.32
C VAL A 61 -10.89 20.64 -10.94
N VAL A 62 -10.14 19.55 -11.00
CA VAL A 62 -10.48 18.26 -10.38
C VAL A 62 -9.46 17.96 -9.28
N ILE A 63 -9.96 17.60 -8.10
CA ILE A 63 -9.14 17.27 -6.93
C ILE A 63 -9.39 15.81 -6.58
N VAL A 64 -8.33 15.03 -6.51
CA VAL A 64 -8.38 13.63 -6.08
C VAL A 64 -7.70 13.51 -4.72
N LEU A 65 -8.45 13.01 -3.74
CA LEU A 65 -7.94 12.67 -2.42
C LEU A 65 -8.00 11.16 -2.25
N THR A 66 -6.88 10.57 -1.84
CA THR A 66 -6.80 9.15 -1.48
C THR A 66 -6.31 9.04 -0.05
N GLU A 67 -7.11 8.41 0.80
CA GLU A 67 -6.84 8.32 2.24
C GLU A 67 -7.12 6.89 2.75
N ALA A 68 -6.73 6.62 3.99
CA ALA A 68 -7.15 5.44 4.72
C ALA A 68 -7.73 5.91 6.08
N SER A 69 -8.73 6.79 6.01
CA SER A 69 -9.29 7.49 7.15
C SER A 69 -10.67 6.98 7.54
N PHE A 70 -10.90 6.81 8.85
CA PHE A 70 -12.23 6.49 9.40
C PHE A 70 -13.06 7.73 9.75
N THR A 71 -12.58 8.93 9.39
CA THR A 71 -13.32 10.19 9.61
C THR A 71 -14.27 10.50 8.45
N ASN A 72 -15.15 11.49 8.64
CA ASN A 72 -16.14 11.89 7.63
C ASN A 72 -15.59 12.82 6.52
N GLY A 73 -14.28 13.08 6.52
CA GLY A 73 -13.58 13.93 5.55
C GLY A 73 -13.95 15.42 5.57
N LYS A 74 -14.85 15.88 6.48
CA LYS A 74 -15.24 17.31 6.55
C LYS A 74 -14.04 18.24 6.78
N PRO A 75 -13.08 17.93 7.68
CA PRO A 75 -11.89 18.76 7.87
C PRO A 75 -11.04 18.89 6.60
N GLN A 76 -10.79 17.79 5.89
CA GLN A 76 -9.99 17.76 4.67
C GLN A 76 -10.65 18.56 3.55
N ARG A 77 -11.96 18.36 3.33
CA ARG A 77 -12.73 19.18 2.38
C ARG A 77 -12.75 20.66 2.79
N GLY A 78 -12.83 20.95 4.09
CA GLY A 78 -12.72 22.32 4.62
C GLY A 78 -11.40 23.00 4.24
N LEU A 79 -10.27 22.28 4.28
CA LEU A 79 -8.97 22.81 3.83
C LEU A 79 -8.98 23.08 2.32
N ILE A 80 -9.65 22.25 1.53
CA ILE A 80 -9.81 22.52 0.10
C ILE A 80 -10.53 23.84 -0.12
N TRP A 81 -11.70 24.02 0.50
CA TRP A 81 -12.53 25.22 0.32
C TRP A 81 -11.85 26.49 0.83
N ASN A 82 -11.20 26.40 2.00
CA ASN A 82 -10.76 27.58 2.74
C ASN A 82 -9.28 27.92 2.53
N LYS A 83 -8.47 27.02 1.96
CA LYS A 83 -7.02 27.21 1.77
C LYS A 83 -6.58 26.94 0.34
N PHE A 84 -6.97 25.80 -0.23
CA PHE A 84 -6.48 25.41 -1.55
C PHE A 84 -7.15 26.22 -2.68
N LEU A 85 -8.48 26.21 -2.78
CA LEU A 85 -9.19 26.91 -3.86
C LEU A 85 -8.91 28.43 -3.89
N PRO A 86 -8.87 29.15 -2.75
CA PRO A 86 -8.55 30.58 -2.75
C PRO A 86 -7.11 30.91 -3.19
N ALA A 87 -6.20 29.92 -3.16
CA ALA A 87 -4.80 30.09 -3.53
C ALA A 87 -4.53 29.76 -5.02
N LEU A 88 -5.54 29.32 -5.77
CA LEU A 88 -5.41 29.06 -7.20
C LEU A 88 -5.28 30.38 -7.98
N SER A 89 -4.48 30.34 -9.03
CA SER A 89 -4.24 31.45 -9.95
C SER A 89 -4.12 30.90 -11.36
N ASP A 90 -4.67 31.62 -12.34
CA ASP A 90 -4.48 31.31 -13.77
C ASP A 90 -3.07 31.66 -14.24
N GLU A 91 -2.42 32.62 -13.58
CA GLU A 91 -1.03 32.98 -13.82
C GLU A 91 -0.07 32.10 -13.00
N PRO A 92 1.11 31.74 -13.56
CA PRO A 92 2.14 31.03 -12.83
C PRO A 92 2.52 31.74 -11.53
N LEU A 93 2.54 31.00 -10.42
CA LEU A 93 3.01 31.52 -9.15
C LEU A 93 4.53 31.80 -9.19
N PRO A 94 5.01 32.84 -8.51
CA PRO A 94 6.44 33.10 -8.41
C PRO A 94 7.16 31.94 -7.71
N ALA A 95 8.44 31.74 -8.05
CA ALA A 95 9.27 30.79 -7.35
C ALA A 95 9.34 31.15 -5.86
N SER A 96 9.15 30.16 -4.99
CA SER A 96 9.17 30.33 -3.53
C SER A 96 10.02 29.25 -2.88
N ALA A 97 10.73 29.62 -1.81
CA ALA A 97 11.43 28.68 -0.95
C ALA A 97 10.47 27.59 -0.38
N ASP A 98 9.18 27.90 -0.23
CA ASP A 98 8.18 26.94 0.23
C ASP A 98 8.00 25.77 -0.73
N TYR A 99 8.14 26.01 -2.04
CA TYR A 99 8.06 24.94 -3.03
C TYR A 99 9.26 23.99 -2.94
N ASP A 100 10.45 24.52 -2.66
CA ASP A 100 11.65 23.70 -2.42
C ASP A 100 11.54 22.90 -1.12
N LEU A 101 10.98 23.50 -0.06
CA LEU A 101 10.66 22.79 1.17
C LEU A 101 9.63 21.68 0.94
N LEU A 102 8.58 21.94 0.15
CA LEU A 102 7.58 20.93 -0.21
C LEU A 102 8.21 19.78 -1.01
N LYS A 103 9.01 20.07 -2.04
CA LYS A 103 9.74 19.05 -2.83
C LYS A 103 10.63 18.21 -1.92
N LYS A 104 11.39 18.83 -1.02
CA LYS A 104 12.23 18.12 -0.04
C LYS A 104 11.39 17.23 0.87
N LYS A 105 10.28 17.75 1.40
CA LYS A 105 9.36 16.98 2.26
C LYS A 105 8.74 15.80 1.52
N VAL A 106 8.20 16.00 0.32
CA VAL A 106 7.62 14.93 -0.51
C VAL A 106 8.67 13.88 -0.87
N SER A 107 9.90 14.29 -1.21
CA SER A 107 10.99 13.37 -1.51
C SER A 107 11.46 12.53 -0.31
N SER A 108 11.15 12.97 0.92
CA SER A 108 11.47 12.23 2.14
C SER A 108 10.41 11.19 2.53
N TYR A 109 9.23 11.23 1.91
CA TYR A 109 8.17 10.29 2.23
C TYR A 109 8.53 8.88 1.77
N GLN A 110 8.59 7.97 2.73
CA GLN A 110 8.80 6.56 2.50
C GLN A 110 8.00 5.76 3.52
N LEU A 111 7.62 4.54 3.15
CA LEU A 111 7.06 3.59 4.09
C LEU A 111 8.10 3.22 5.16
N GLU A 112 7.62 2.92 6.36
CA GLU A 112 8.47 2.54 7.50
C GLU A 112 9.36 1.34 7.16
N LEU A 113 10.66 1.53 7.35
CA LEU A 113 11.66 0.47 7.18
C LEU A 113 11.75 -0.39 8.46
N PRO A 114 12.05 -1.69 8.35
CA PRO A 114 12.26 -2.54 9.52
C PRO A 114 13.40 -2.02 10.41
N VAL A 115 13.20 -2.11 11.72
CA VAL A 115 14.25 -1.78 12.70
C VAL A 115 15.35 -2.84 12.67
N GLY A 116 16.61 -2.40 12.70
CA GLY A 116 17.75 -3.28 12.89
C GLY A 116 19.03 -2.81 12.20
N LYS A 117 20.06 -3.65 12.29
CA LYS A 117 21.36 -3.49 11.62
C LYS A 117 21.36 -4.19 10.27
N GLN A 118 22.33 -3.82 9.43
CA GLN A 118 22.52 -4.42 8.10
C GLN A 118 22.87 -5.91 8.15
N THR A 119 23.61 -6.35 9.17
CA THR A 119 24.03 -7.75 9.31
C THR A 119 24.01 -8.22 10.76
N ASN A 120 23.89 -9.53 10.91
CA ASN A 120 24.25 -10.28 12.10
C ASN A 120 24.96 -11.57 11.65
N ASP A 121 26.26 -11.50 11.42
CA ASP A 121 27.04 -12.59 10.79
C ASP A 121 26.92 -13.92 11.54
N ALA A 122 26.79 -13.88 12.87
CA ALA A 122 26.67 -15.07 13.71
C ALA A 122 25.34 -15.81 13.51
N LEU A 123 24.24 -15.10 13.24
CA LEU A 123 22.95 -15.69 12.91
C LEU A 123 22.82 -15.97 11.43
N LEU A 124 23.33 -15.08 10.57
CA LEU A 124 23.31 -15.23 9.12
C LEU A 124 23.95 -16.56 8.71
N ARG A 125 25.14 -16.90 9.23
CA ARG A 125 25.80 -18.20 8.97
C ARG A 125 24.95 -19.43 9.36
N LYS A 126 24.01 -19.27 10.29
CA LYS A 126 23.15 -20.38 10.77
C LYS A 126 21.88 -20.54 9.95
N VAL A 127 21.48 -19.52 9.21
CA VAL A 127 20.20 -19.51 8.45
C VAL A 127 20.40 -19.40 6.93
N ALA A 128 21.52 -18.84 6.49
CA ALA A 128 21.77 -18.59 5.07
C ALA A 128 21.79 -19.91 4.29
N GLY A 129 20.98 -20.00 3.24
CA GLY A 129 20.84 -21.16 2.36
C GLY A 129 20.10 -22.35 2.96
N LYS A 130 19.71 -22.30 4.25
CA LYS A 130 19.03 -23.40 4.92
C LYS A 130 17.54 -23.41 4.61
N LYS A 131 16.96 -24.61 4.62
CA LYS A 131 15.53 -24.80 4.42
C LYS A 131 14.81 -24.51 5.73
N ILE A 132 13.94 -23.50 5.75
CA ILE A 132 13.03 -23.24 6.85
C ILE A 132 11.65 -23.79 6.47
N SER A 133 11.24 -24.89 7.07
CA SER A 133 9.93 -25.51 6.83
C SER A 133 8.86 -24.79 7.66
N VAL A 134 7.80 -24.33 7.00
CA VAL A 134 6.67 -23.64 7.64
C VAL A 134 5.49 -24.61 7.73
N PRO A 135 4.84 -24.77 8.90
CA PRO A 135 3.60 -25.53 9.01
C PRO A 135 2.50 -25.01 8.08
N ALA A 136 1.48 -25.83 7.83
CA ALA A 136 0.32 -25.44 7.01
C ALA A 136 -0.23 -24.07 7.45
N ASN A 137 -0.43 -23.19 6.48
CA ASN A 137 -0.80 -21.80 6.73
C ASN A 137 -1.63 -21.23 5.59
N ARG A 138 -2.32 -20.13 5.86
CA ARG A 138 -3.23 -19.49 4.90
C ARG A 138 -2.55 -18.88 3.66
N TYR A 139 -1.22 -18.73 3.68
CA TYR A 139 -0.44 -18.22 2.55
C TYR A 139 -0.03 -19.34 1.58
N GLY A 140 -0.25 -20.61 1.96
CA GLY A 140 0.21 -21.78 1.21
C GLY A 140 1.73 -21.89 1.16
N TRP A 141 2.46 -21.24 2.07
CA TRP A 141 3.92 -21.27 2.11
C TRP A 141 4.40 -22.55 2.79
N LYS A 142 5.28 -23.30 2.13
CA LYS A 142 5.81 -24.56 2.64
C LYS A 142 7.25 -24.40 3.12
N GLU A 143 8.07 -23.70 2.35
CA GLU A 143 9.49 -23.54 2.62
C GLU A 143 9.94 -22.10 2.38
N ILE A 144 10.85 -21.62 3.24
CA ILE A 144 11.48 -20.32 3.10
C ILE A 144 13.00 -20.50 3.16
N TYR A 145 13.71 -19.82 2.26
CA TYR A 145 15.16 -19.77 2.24
C TYR A 145 15.61 -18.31 2.32
N LEU A 146 16.59 -18.03 3.16
CA LEU A 146 17.23 -16.72 3.27
C LEU A 146 18.64 -16.81 2.69
N ALA A 147 19.05 -15.86 1.86
CA ALA A 147 20.41 -15.81 1.33
C ALA A 147 20.93 -14.37 1.29
N GLN A 148 22.24 -14.19 1.43
CA GLN A 148 22.86 -12.89 1.24
C GLN A 148 23.07 -12.60 -0.26
N SER A 149 22.97 -11.34 -0.64
CA SER A 149 23.26 -10.84 -1.99
C SER A 149 24.07 -9.54 -1.91
N PHE A 150 24.57 -9.07 -3.05
CA PHE A 150 25.30 -7.80 -3.13
C PHE A 150 24.48 -6.57 -2.72
N VAL A 151 23.15 -6.63 -2.85
CA VAL A 151 22.25 -5.50 -2.61
C VAL A 151 21.45 -5.59 -1.31
N GLY A 152 21.61 -6.68 -0.55
CA GLY A 152 20.86 -6.96 0.67
C GLY A 152 20.64 -8.46 0.88
N MET A 153 19.44 -8.85 1.31
CA MET A 153 19.05 -10.25 1.50
C MET A 153 18.07 -10.69 0.39
N MET A 154 18.07 -11.98 0.08
CA MET A 154 17.08 -12.62 -0.78
C MET A 154 16.24 -13.56 0.09
N MET A 155 14.92 -13.47 -0.03
CA MET A 155 13.99 -14.41 0.59
C MET A 155 13.29 -15.19 -0.52
N THR A 156 13.58 -16.48 -0.62
CA THR A 156 12.88 -17.39 -1.53
C THR A 156 11.75 -18.08 -0.78
N ILE A 157 10.55 -18.12 -1.36
CA ILE A 157 9.39 -18.82 -0.84
C ILE A 157 9.01 -19.93 -1.83
N VAL A 158 8.74 -21.12 -1.30
CA VAL A 158 8.17 -22.26 -2.03
C VAL A 158 6.78 -22.54 -1.47
N LYS A 159 5.78 -22.61 -2.35
CA LYS A 159 4.39 -22.91 -2.00
C LYS A 159 4.09 -24.41 -2.06
N GLU A 160 2.97 -24.81 -1.46
CA GLU A 160 2.47 -26.20 -1.52
C GLU A 160 2.22 -26.69 -2.95
N ASP A 161 1.79 -25.80 -3.85
CA ASP A 161 1.59 -26.05 -5.29
C ASP A 161 2.89 -26.16 -6.11
N GLY A 162 4.07 -26.04 -5.46
CA GLY A 162 5.38 -26.08 -6.10
C GLY A 162 5.85 -24.74 -6.68
N THR A 163 5.03 -23.70 -6.66
CA THR A 163 5.42 -22.35 -7.10
C THR A 163 6.56 -21.83 -6.24
N ARG A 164 7.59 -21.28 -6.89
CA ARG A 164 8.76 -20.71 -6.25
C ARG A 164 8.97 -19.28 -6.71
N TYR A 165 9.16 -18.35 -5.77
CA TYR A 165 9.48 -16.96 -6.06
C TYR A 165 10.48 -16.39 -5.06
N THR A 166 11.20 -15.34 -5.47
CA THR A 166 12.23 -14.69 -4.65
C THR A 166 11.92 -13.21 -4.49
N GLN A 167 11.92 -12.75 -3.25
CA GLN A 167 11.77 -11.35 -2.90
C GLN A 167 13.13 -10.78 -2.43
N PRO A 168 13.73 -9.81 -3.15
CA PRO A 168 14.86 -9.06 -2.63
C PRO A 168 14.43 -8.16 -1.47
N LEU A 169 15.31 -8.04 -0.49
CA LEU A 169 15.13 -7.29 0.74
C LEU A 169 16.29 -6.31 0.89
N GLY A 170 16.01 -5.01 0.86
CA GLY A 170 17.02 -3.97 1.05
C GLY A 170 17.24 -3.62 2.52
N TYR A 171 18.48 -3.25 2.87
CA TYR A 171 18.78 -2.59 4.14
C TYR A 171 18.63 -1.08 3.99
N ASN A 172 17.84 -0.44 4.85
CA ASN A 172 17.52 1.00 4.80
C ASN A 172 16.99 1.51 3.45
N LYS A 173 16.47 0.59 2.62
CA LYS A 173 15.86 0.89 1.33
C LYS A 173 14.89 -0.23 0.96
N TRP A 174 13.92 0.10 0.14
CA TRP A 174 12.99 -0.87 -0.43
C TRP A 174 13.54 -1.41 -1.76
N LEU A 175 13.60 -2.73 -1.90
CA LEU A 175 13.94 -3.38 -3.18
C LEU A 175 12.67 -3.95 -3.80
N ARG A 176 12.29 -3.41 -4.97
CA ARG A 176 11.12 -3.83 -5.72
C ARG A 176 11.49 -4.94 -6.71
N GLU A 177 10.63 -5.96 -6.78
CA GLU A 177 10.75 -7.04 -7.75
C GLU A 177 9.36 -7.50 -8.21
N LYS A 178 9.30 -8.12 -9.38
CA LYS A 178 8.12 -8.85 -9.86
C LYS A 178 8.01 -10.17 -9.08
N ILE A 179 6.86 -10.44 -8.50
CA ILE A 179 6.61 -11.73 -7.83
C ILE A 179 6.04 -12.75 -8.83
N ALA A 180 6.42 -14.02 -8.66
CA ALA A 180 5.79 -15.12 -9.38
C ALA A 180 4.65 -15.67 -8.51
N GLY A 181 3.41 -15.46 -8.96
CA GLY A 181 2.20 -15.87 -8.27
C GLY A 181 1.37 -14.69 -7.74
N LEU A 182 0.28 -15.04 -7.07
CA LEU A 182 -0.65 -14.08 -6.48
C LEU A 182 -0.13 -13.58 -5.12
N PRO A 183 -0.19 -12.28 -4.84
CA PRO A 183 0.11 -11.75 -3.52
C PRO A 183 -0.91 -12.26 -2.50
N PRO A 184 -0.53 -12.37 -1.21
CA PRO A 184 -1.43 -12.82 -0.16
C PRO A 184 -2.59 -11.84 0.01
N TYR A 185 -3.83 -12.33 0.07
CA TYR A 185 -4.99 -11.47 0.30
C TYR A 185 -5.28 -11.37 1.80
N SER A 186 -5.27 -10.15 2.34
CA SER A 186 -5.39 -9.94 3.79
C SER A 186 -6.79 -10.18 4.34
N ILE A 187 -7.83 -10.18 3.48
CA ILE A 187 -9.24 -10.29 3.85
C ILE A 187 -9.74 -11.74 3.82
N ASN A 188 -9.66 -12.42 2.67
CA ASN A 188 -10.10 -13.82 2.51
C ASN A 188 -9.00 -14.69 1.87
N PRO A 189 -8.77 -15.93 2.31
CA PRO A 189 -7.78 -16.80 1.69
C PRO A 189 -8.33 -17.55 0.46
N ILE A 190 -7.51 -17.60 -0.60
CA ILE A 190 -7.53 -18.53 -1.75
C ILE A 190 -8.79 -18.42 -2.67
N ASP A 191 -8.59 -18.57 -3.99
CA ASP A 191 -9.61 -18.62 -5.07
C ASP A 191 -10.51 -17.40 -5.36
N TRP A 192 -10.46 -16.31 -4.59
CA TRP A 192 -11.17 -15.06 -4.96
C TRP A 192 -10.45 -14.18 -6.00
N HIS A 193 -9.43 -14.73 -6.67
CA HIS A 193 -8.58 -14.01 -7.62
C HIS A 193 -9.05 -14.16 -9.08
N VAL A 194 -10.31 -14.53 -9.30
CA VAL A 194 -10.86 -14.74 -10.64
C VAL A 194 -10.75 -13.45 -11.46
N GLY A 195 -10.04 -13.51 -12.59
CA GLY A 195 -9.85 -12.38 -13.51
C GLY A 195 -8.70 -11.44 -13.18
N LEU A 196 -7.90 -11.71 -12.14
CA LEU A 196 -6.70 -10.93 -11.85
C LEU A 196 -5.48 -11.49 -12.59
N GLU A 197 -5.02 -10.74 -13.58
CA GLU A 197 -3.80 -11.05 -14.32
C GLU A 197 -2.64 -10.18 -13.84
N GLY A 198 -1.46 -10.79 -13.71
CA GLY A 198 -0.24 -10.07 -13.31
C GLY A 198 0.26 -9.09 -14.39
N PRO A 199 1.45 -8.49 -14.20
CA PRO A 199 2.42 -8.79 -13.14
C PRO A 199 2.07 -8.13 -11.80
N PHE A 200 2.30 -8.87 -10.71
CA PHE A 200 2.32 -8.29 -9.37
C PHE A 200 3.74 -7.92 -8.97
N TYR A 201 3.87 -6.88 -8.16
CA TYR A 201 5.15 -6.41 -7.66
C TYR A 201 5.14 -6.35 -6.14
N ALA A 202 6.28 -6.66 -5.54
CA ALA A 202 6.48 -6.48 -4.11
C ALA A 202 7.82 -5.80 -3.83
N SER A 203 7.79 -4.92 -2.84
CA SER A 203 8.95 -4.20 -2.33
C SER A 203 9.30 -4.73 -0.96
N GLY A 204 10.54 -5.18 -0.80
CA GLY A 204 11.03 -5.80 0.42
C GLY A 204 12.14 -4.99 1.09
N ALA A 205 12.12 -4.94 2.41
CA ALA A 205 13.17 -4.38 3.25
C ALA A 205 13.42 -5.27 4.47
N TYR A 206 14.62 -5.19 5.07
CA TYR A 206 14.96 -5.97 6.25
C TYR A 206 15.80 -5.20 7.28
N GLY A 207 15.85 -5.75 8.50
CA GLY A 207 16.77 -5.32 9.56
C GLY A 207 17.03 -6.45 10.57
N TRP A 208 18.27 -6.54 11.06
CA TRP A 208 18.66 -7.47 12.12
C TRP A 208 18.56 -6.83 13.50
N GLU A 209 17.76 -7.39 14.40
CA GLU A 209 17.57 -6.88 15.76
C GLU A 209 17.82 -7.98 16.79
N LYS A 210 18.96 -7.92 17.51
CA LYS A 210 19.35 -8.93 18.49
C LYS A 210 19.32 -10.34 17.88
N ASN A 211 18.34 -11.17 18.27
CA ASN A 211 18.12 -12.53 17.77
C ASN A 211 17.05 -12.63 16.67
N ARG A 212 16.58 -11.49 16.16
CA ARG A 212 15.51 -11.42 15.18
C ARG A 212 16.01 -10.94 13.83
N PHE A 213 15.45 -11.52 12.79
CA PHE A 213 15.46 -10.97 11.45
C PHE A 213 14.07 -10.38 11.21
N ASN A 214 13.98 -9.09 10.90
CA ASN A 214 12.71 -8.40 10.67
C ASN A 214 12.62 -8.05 9.18
N VAL A 215 11.45 -8.24 8.58
CA VAL A 215 11.19 -7.96 7.17
C VAL A 215 9.86 -7.24 7.02
N ASN A 216 9.85 -6.20 6.19
CA ASN A 216 8.64 -5.62 5.67
C ASN A 216 8.52 -5.95 4.19
N ILE A 217 7.32 -6.34 3.76
CA ILE A 217 6.96 -6.52 2.36
C ILE A 217 5.75 -5.63 2.09
N HIS A 218 5.82 -4.82 1.04
CA HIS A 218 4.71 -4.05 0.53
C HIS A 218 4.39 -4.46 -0.90
N TYR A 219 3.18 -4.96 -1.15
CA TYR A 219 2.77 -5.37 -2.48
C TYR A 219 2.24 -4.13 -3.23
N VAL A 220 2.97 -3.69 -4.25
CA VAL A 220 2.88 -2.32 -4.80
C VAL A 220 1.58 -2.07 -5.55
N ASN A 221 1.08 -3.08 -6.26
CA ASN A 221 -0.18 -3.04 -6.99
C ASN A 221 -1.20 -3.99 -6.38
N TRP A 222 -1.20 -4.08 -5.05
CA TRP A 222 -2.09 -4.94 -4.29
C TRP A 222 -2.45 -4.30 -2.94
N VAL A 223 -3.48 -4.82 -2.27
CA VAL A 223 -4.05 -4.20 -1.08
C VAL A 223 -3.39 -4.61 0.25
N SER A 224 -2.44 -5.54 0.22
CA SER A 224 -1.82 -6.07 1.44
C SER A 224 -0.37 -5.62 1.63
N SER A 225 0.07 -5.55 2.88
CA SER A 225 1.49 -5.59 3.25
C SER A 225 1.73 -6.64 4.34
N LEU A 226 2.98 -7.05 4.55
CA LEU A 226 3.35 -8.01 5.58
C LEU A 226 4.53 -7.48 6.40
N TYR A 227 4.40 -7.52 7.72
CA TYR A 227 5.54 -7.54 8.64
C TYR A 227 5.85 -8.98 9.00
N MET A 228 7.11 -9.38 8.94
CA MET A 228 7.59 -10.70 9.29
C MET A 228 8.75 -10.58 10.27
N SER A 229 8.77 -11.43 11.30
CA SER A 229 9.85 -11.50 12.29
C SER A 229 10.22 -12.95 12.54
N TRP A 230 11.47 -13.32 12.27
CA TRP A 230 12.01 -14.63 12.60
C TRP A 230 12.79 -14.52 13.90
N ASP A 231 12.31 -15.16 14.96
CA ASP A 231 13.07 -15.35 16.19
C ASP A 231 14.01 -16.54 16.04
N LEU A 232 15.32 -16.25 16.04
CA LEU A 232 16.40 -17.21 15.83
C LEU A 232 17.07 -17.64 17.13
N SER A 233 16.50 -17.33 18.30
CA SER A 233 17.06 -17.71 19.61
C SER A 233 17.26 -19.22 19.76
N LYS A 234 16.41 -20.02 19.12
CA LYS A 234 16.45 -21.50 19.16
C LYS A 234 17.03 -22.14 17.90
N VAL A 235 17.68 -21.37 17.02
CA VAL A 235 18.21 -21.87 15.73
C VAL A 235 19.21 -23.02 15.91
N LYS A 236 19.98 -23.04 17.01
CA LYS A 236 20.91 -24.14 17.35
C LYS A 236 20.20 -25.48 17.63
N LYS A 237 18.91 -25.44 17.96
CA LYS A 237 18.06 -26.61 18.20
C LYS A 237 17.25 -26.98 16.95
N GLY A 238 17.60 -26.44 15.78
CA GLY A 238 16.85 -26.66 14.53
C GLY A 238 15.46 -26.01 14.53
N LYS A 239 15.22 -24.99 15.36
CA LYS A 239 13.91 -24.32 15.49
C LYS A 239 14.00 -22.83 15.21
N VAL A 240 13.01 -22.29 14.51
CA VAL A 240 12.82 -20.87 14.24
C VAL A 240 11.35 -20.53 14.47
N THR A 241 11.06 -19.43 15.15
CA THR A 241 9.66 -18.97 15.28
C THR A 241 9.43 -17.83 14.29
N LEU A 242 8.52 -18.02 13.35
CA LEU A 242 8.12 -17.01 12.36
C LEU A 242 6.82 -16.35 12.81
N THR A 243 6.85 -15.04 12.93
CA THR A 243 5.70 -14.21 13.28
C THR A 243 5.34 -13.34 12.07
N ILE A 244 4.09 -13.38 11.61
CA ILE A 244 3.59 -12.62 10.47
C ILE A 244 2.43 -11.73 10.91
N SER A 245 2.47 -10.46 10.51
CA SER A 245 1.38 -9.50 10.69
C SER A 245 0.97 -8.92 9.35
N ASN A 246 -0.33 -8.96 9.05
CA ASN A 246 -0.88 -8.36 7.83
C ASN A 246 -1.10 -6.87 8.03
N ASN A 247 -0.80 -6.08 7.00
CA ASN A 247 -0.96 -4.62 6.97
C ASN A 247 -0.23 -3.91 8.11
N TYR A 248 0.87 -4.50 8.59
CA TYR A 248 1.65 -4.03 9.74
C TYR A 248 0.83 -3.92 11.06
N LEU A 249 -0.33 -4.59 11.12
CA LEU A 249 -1.22 -4.58 12.27
C LEU A 249 -0.67 -5.41 13.42
N LYS A 250 -0.04 -4.74 14.39
CA LYS A 250 0.59 -5.37 15.56
C LYS A 250 -0.36 -6.22 16.41
N ASN A 251 -1.68 -6.03 16.28
CA ASN A 251 -2.70 -6.75 17.03
C ASN A 251 -3.29 -7.97 16.29
N LYS A 252 -2.94 -8.19 15.01
CA LYS A 252 -3.37 -9.36 14.22
C LYS A 252 -2.14 -10.08 13.69
N VAL A 253 -1.70 -11.07 14.46
CA VAL A 253 -0.41 -11.74 14.24
C VAL A 253 -0.62 -13.25 14.22
N GLU A 254 -0.04 -13.91 13.21
CA GLU A 254 0.06 -15.36 13.11
C GLU A 254 1.48 -15.78 13.49
N THR A 255 1.63 -16.84 14.28
CA THR A 255 2.93 -17.35 14.71
C THR A 255 3.07 -18.82 14.33
N PHE A 256 4.21 -19.16 13.75
CA PHE A 256 4.53 -20.47 13.22
C PHE A 256 5.81 -20.99 13.87
N ASP A 257 5.76 -22.20 14.41
CA ASP A 257 6.93 -22.92 14.87
C ASP A 257 7.56 -23.68 13.70
N CYS A 258 8.57 -23.07 13.08
CA CYS A 258 9.27 -23.60 11.93
C CYS A 258 10.44 -24.51 12.36
N THR A 259 10.79 -25.46 11.48
CA THR A 259 12.04 -26.22 11.58
C THR A 259 13.06 -25.67 10.59
N ILE A 260 14.34 -25.78 10.91
CA ILE A 260 15.44 -25.36 10.03
C ILE A 260 16.47 -26.49 9.89
N GLU A 261 16.78 -26.82 8.64
CA GLU A 261 17.70 -27.89 8.23
C GLU A 261 18.77 -27.34 7.28
#